data_AF-A0A8T4V2J3-F1
#
_entry.id   AF-A0A8T4V2J3-F1
#
_cell.length_a   1.000
_cell.length_b   1.000
_cell.length_c   1.000
_cell.angle_alpha   90.00
_cell.angle_beta   90.00
_cell.angle_gamma   90.00
#
_symmetry.space_group_name_H-M   'P 1'
#
loop_
_entity.id
_entity.type
_entity.pdbx_description
1 polymer ?
#
loop_
_entity_poly.entity_id
_entity_poly.type
_entity_poly.pdbx_seq_one_letter_code
_entity_poly.pdbx_strand_id
1 'polypeptide(L)'
;MKLEFLVNDLLALSTSEFPAAASSAILPTPEKDDVLLHDPTTRALRLGLFYEQLTMLLFGGEPGKTFSPLVRELDLLTRPDIVDEQKQCFLESKAICSGQHCLILDSQLQGYDTLTEHFPAYSISFALYRHSLPGIKSSWAGTASDLFGELSSSTAYLISLPYALVCALQQKGISDPFSRLVYRYHNPYTTFDTCVCIRSSTITRLATEPEIVIADLDLAGDRFSVDRYSSPALRINNTPINRFPIIQISDHSLLKPPEKPAGAELPF
;
A
#
# COMPACT_ATOMS: atom_id res chain seq x y z
N MET A 1 15.11 -18.31 -0.67
CA MET A 1 15.50 -17.54 0.54
C MET A 1 14.35 -17.59 1.53
N LYS A 2 14.58 -17.97 2.80
CA LYS A 2 13.53 -17.87 3.83
C LYS A 2 13.29 -16.39 4.12
N LEU A 3 12.03 -16.00 4.35
CA LEU A 3 11.63 -14.60 4.55
C LEU A 3 12.40 -13.95 5.72
N GLU A 4 12.70 -14.70 6.77
CA GLU A 4 13.48 -14.23 7.92
C GLU A 4 14.88 -13.73 7.56
N PHE A 5 15.60 -14.44 6.67
CA PHE A 5 16.93 -13.98 6.21
C PHE A 5 16.82 -12.68 5.43
N LEU A 6 15.82 -12.58 4.56
CA LEU A 6 15.56 -11.36 3.79
C LEU A 6 15.27 -10.17 4.70
N VAL A 7 14.46 -10.35 5.75
CA VAL A 7 14.12 -9.28 6.69
C VAL A 7 15.37 -8.77 7.41
N ASN A 8 16.24 -9.68 7.87
CA ASN A 8 17.50 -9.29 8.52
C ASN A 8 18.43 -8.54 7.57
N ASP A 9 18.56 -9.00 6.33
CA ASP A 9 19.38 -8.33 5.30
C ASP A 9 18.84 -6.92 5.01
N LEU A 10 17.53 -6.77 4.85
CA LEU A 10 16.90 -5.46 4.60
C LEU A 10 17.00 -4.51 5.81
N LEU A 11 16.88 -5.02 7.03
CA LEU A 11 17.09 -4.22 8.24
C LEU A 11 18.55 -3.75 8.35
N ALA A 12 19.52 -4.58 7.96
CA ALA A 12 20.93 -4.19 7.93
C ALA A 12 21.22 -3.09 6.88
N LEU A 13 20.40 -2.98 5.84
CA LEU A 13 20.47 -1.92 4.82
C LEU A 13 19.72 -0.64 5.21
N SER A 14 19.02 -0.62 6.35
CA SER A 14 18.30 0.56 6.81
C SER A 14 19.27 1.65 7.27
N THR A 15 19.10 2.87 6.78
CA THR A 15 20.02 3.99 7.08
C THR A 15 19.58 4.77 8.31
N SER A 16 18.29 4.73 8.64
CA SER A 16 17.70 5.44 9.77
C SER A 16 16.38 4.80 10.22
N GLU A 17 15.84 5.26 11.35
CA GLU A 17 14.47 4.91 11.77
C GLU A 17 13.46 5.77 11.00
N PHE A 18 12.34 5.17 10.61
CA PHE A 18 11.29 5.87 9.87
C PHE A 18 10.59 6.89 10.78
N PRO A 19 10.40 8.15 10.34
CA PRO A 19 9.77 9.20 11.14
C PRO A 19 8.24 9.03 11.14
N ALA A 20 7.75 8.08 11.94
CA ALA A 20 6.31 7.82 12.05
C ALA A 20 5.52 9.02 12.55
N ALA A 21 4.30 9.16 12.05
CA ALA A 21 3.34 10.19 12.49
C ALA A 21 2.83 9.95 13.91
N ALA A 22 2.73 8.69 14.35
CA ALA A 22 2.31 8.31 15.69
C ALA A 22 2.94 6.98 16.14
N SER A 23 3.09 6.80 17.45
CA SER A 23 3.65 5.58 18.05
C SER A 23 2.62 4.51 18.40
N SER A 24 1.33 4.86 18.45
CA SER A 24 0.29 3.94 18.89
C SER A 24 -1.10 4.30 18.35
N ALA A 25 -1.87 3.29 17.97
CA ALA A 25 -3.28 3.41 17.60
C ALA A 25 -4.13 2.44 18.42
N ILE A 26 -5.35 2.87 18.73
CA ILE A 26 -6.40 2.02 19.30
C ILE A 26 -7.44 1.84 18.21
N LEU A 27 -7.69 0.59 17.84
CA LEU A 27 -8.78 0.26 16.95
C LEU A 27 -10.09 0.45 17.70
N PRO A 28 -11.09 1.11 17.11
CA PRO A 28 -12.46 1.03 17.58
C PRO A 28 -12.96 -0.38 17.26
N THR A 29 -12.57 -1.35 18.07
CA THR A 29 -13.14 -2.67 18.00
C THR A 29 -14.42 -2.70 18.84
N PRO A 30 -15.51 -3.34 18.36
CA PRO A 30 -16.65 -3.60 19.22
C PRO A 30 -16.18 -4.43 20.41
N GLU A 31 -16.76 -4.22 21.59
CA GLU A 31 -16.42 -4.87 22.88
C GLU A 31 -16.46 -6.42 22.87
N LYS A 32 -16.75 -7.07 21.74
CA LYS A 32 -16.79 -8.52 21.54
C LYS A 32 -15.65 -9.01 20.62
N ASP A 33 -14.41 -8.64 20.92
CA ASP A 33 -13.23 -9.08 20.18
C ASP A 33 -12.84 -10.55 20.41
N ASP A 34 -13.47 -11.24 21.37
CA ASP A 34 -13.24 -12.66 21.67
C ASP A 34 -14.12 -13.62 20.85
N VAL A 35 -14.84 -13.13 19.85
CA VAL A 35 -15.62 -13.99 18.95
C VAL A 35 -14.73 -14.52 17.83
N LEU A 36 -14.76 -15.83 17.63
CA LEU A 36 -14.05 -16.49 16.54
C LEU A 36 -14.51 -15.95 15.17
N LEU A 37 -13.55 -15.60 14.32
CA LEU A 37 -13.80 -15.17 12.95
C LEU A 37 -14.04 -16.41 12.08
N HIS A 38 -15.30 -16.70 11.76
CA HIS A 38 -15.67 -17.93 11.05
C HIS A 38 -15.68 -17.79 9.52
N ASP A 39 -15.88 -16.59 8.98
CA ASP A 39 -16.00 -16.39 7.54
C ASP A 39 -14.77 -15.68 6.91
N PRO A 40 -14.36 -16.06 5.68
CA PRO A 40 -13.24 -15.44 4.97
C PRO A 40 -13.35 -13.93 4.75
N THR A 41 -14.57 -13.41 4.59
CA THR A 41 -14.81 -11.99 4.29
C THR A 41 -14.47 -11.13 5.49
N THR A 42 -14.98 -11.48 6.68
CA THR A 42 -14.66 -10.77 7.93
C THR A 42 -13.16 -10.82 8.21
N ARG A 43 -12.51 -11.97 8.00
CA ARG A 43 -11.05 -12.09 8.15
C ARG A 43 -10.29 -11.16 7.19
N ALA A 44 -10.73 -11.07 5.94
CA ALA A 44 -10.14 -10.16 4.95
C ALA A 44 -10.37 -8.67 5.31
N LEU A 45 -11.53 -8.33 5.84
CA LEU A 45 -11.84 -6.97 6.31
C LEU A 45 -10.96 -6.58 7.52
N ARG A 46 -10.77 -7.50 8.48
CA ARG A 46 -9.89 -7.27 9.63
C ARG A 46 -8.43 -7.14 9.21
N LEU A 47 -7.97 -7.97 8.27
CA LEU A 47 -6.65 -7.83 7.65
C LEU A 47 -6.45 -6.43 7.04
N GLY A 48 -7.44 -5.96 6.25
CA GLY A 48 -7.41 -4.61 5.69
C GLY A 48 -7.31 -3.54 6.77
N LEU A 49 -8.21 -3.58 7.75
CA LEU A 49 -8.25 -2.64 8.86
C LEU A 49 -6.92 -2.54 9.62
N PHE A 50 -6.25 -3.67 9.87
CA PHE A 50 -4.94 -3.68 10.52
C PHE A 50 -3.90 -2.85 9.74
N TYR A 51 -3.79 -3.08 8.43
CA TYR A 51 -2.81 -2.38 7.60
C TYR A 51 -3.20 -0.94 7.25
N GLU A 52 -4.49 -0.62 7.19
CA GLU A 52 -4.96 0.77 7.13
C GLU A 52 -4.46 1.55 8.36
N GLN A 53 -4.62 1.00 9.58
CA GLN A 53 -4.12 1.64 10.80
C GLN A 53 -2.59 1.72 10.86
N LEU A 54 -1.90 0.66 10.46
CA LEU A 54 -0.43 0.70 10.40
C LEU A 54 0.05 1.79 9.42
N THR A 55 -0.66 1.98 8.32
CA THR A 55 -0.40 3.06 7.36
C THR A 55 -0.62 4.44 8.01
N MET A 56 -1.70 4.62 8.78
CA MET A 56 -1.90 5.87 9.53
C MET A 56 -0.79 6.15 10.55
N LEU A 57 -0.35 5.13 11.29
CA LEU A 57 0.73 5.29 12.26
C LEU A 57 2.03 5.75 11.61
N LEU A 58 2.37 5.15 10.48
CA LEU A 58 3.60 5.46 9.76
C LEU A 58 3.50 6.81 9.06
N PHE A 59 2.46 7.03 8.26
CA PHE A 59 2.42 8.14 7.33
C PHE A 59 1.56 9.33 7.80
N GLY A 60 0.66 9.13 8.76
CA GLY A 60 -0.32 10.13 9.20
C GLY A 60 -1.64 10.02 8.45
N GLY A 61 -2.44 11.10 8.50
CA GLY A 61 -3.74 11.18 7.84
C GLY A 61 -4.89 10.47 8.57
N GLU A 62 -6.04 10.43 7.91
CA GLU A 62 -7.30 9.90 8.42
C GLU A 62 -7.92 8.87 7.46
N PRO A 63 -8.77 7.93 7.93
CA PRO A 63 -9.45 6.97 7.06
C PRO A 63 -10.33 7.67 6.02
N GLY A 64 -10.02 7.45 4.73
CA GLY A 64 -10.71 8.07 3.60
C GLY A 64 -12.18 7.65 3.48
N LYS A 65 -12.51 6.40 3.84
CA LYS A 65 -13.89 5.88 3.78
C LYS A 65 -14.84 6.55 4.78
N THR A 66 -14.30 7.09 5.87
CA THR A 66 -15.12 7.51 7.02
C THR A 66 -15.03 9.01 7.29
N PHE A 67 -13.96 9.72 6.93
CA PHE A 67 -13.76 11.08 7.48
C PHE A 67 -13.48 12.21 6.50
N SER A 68 -12.85 12.00 5.33
CA SER A 68 -12.53 13.15 4.46
C SER A 68 -13.78 13.68 3.72
N PRO A 69 -14.27 14.90 4.00
CA PRO A 69 -15.38 15.51 3.27
C PRO A 69 -15.05 15.70 1.79
N LEU A 70 -13.78 15.94 1.50
CA LEU A 70 -13.21 16.22 0.17
C LEU A 70 -13.38 15.06 -0.81
N VAL A 71 -13.32 13.80 -0.32
CA VAL A 71 -13.53 12.60 -1.14
C VAL A 71 -15.00 12.17 -1.17
N ARG A 72 -15.81 12.56 -0.17
CA ARG A 72 -17.22 12.17 -0.09
C ARG A 72 -18.09 12.78 -1.18
N GLU A 73 -17.74 13.97 -1.66
CA GLU A 73 -18.51 14.71 -2.67
C GLU A 73 -18.27 14.20 -4.10
N LEU A 74 -17.13 13.57 -4.34
CA LEU A 74 -16.84 12.91 -5.60
C LEU A 74 -17.43 11.51 -5.51
N ASP A 75 -18.45 11.20 -6.32
CA ASP A 75 -19.02 9.85 -6.46
C ASP A 75 -18.00 8.92 -7.15
N LEU A 76 -16.89 8.65 -6.47
CA LEU A 76 -15.75 7.94 -7.01
C LEU A 76 -15.96 6.44 -6.88
N LEU A 77 -15.64 5.74 -7.96
CA LEU A 77 -15.54 4.28 -7.99
C LEU A 77 -14.52 3.73 -6.99
N THR A 78 -13.51 4.54 -6.62
CA THR A 78 -12.45 4.17 -5.69
C THR A 78 -12.23 5.28 -4.67
N ARG A 79 -12.10 4.89 -3.40
CA ARG A 79 -11.73 5.80 -2.31
C ARG A 79 -10.38 5.34 -1.74
N PRO A 80 -9.42 6.27 -1.51
CA PRO A 80 -8.19 5.93 -0.85
C PRO A 80 -8.47 5.42 0.57
N ASP A 81 -7.61 4.53 1.04
CA ASP A 81 -7.72 4.00 2.38
C ASP A 81 -7.48 5.11 3.40
N ILE A 82 -6.41 5.89 3.22
CA ILE A 82 -6.01 7.01 4.09
C ILE A 82 -5.84 8.30 3.27
N VAL A 83 -6.26 9.42 3.85
CA VAL A 83 -6.11 10.77 3.30
C VAL A 83 -5.34 11.63 4.30
N ASP A 84 -4.21 12.20 3.89
CA ASP A 84 -3.47 13.20 4.65
C ASP A 84 -3.60 14.55 3.93
N GLU A 85 -4.53 15.39 4.40
CA GLU A 85 -4.76 16.72 3.83
C GLU A 85 -3.61 17.70 4.12
N GLN A 86 -2.86 17.49 5.21
CA GLN A 86 -1.74 18.36 5.57
C GLN A 86 -0.53 18.13 4.64
N LYS A 87 -0.25 16.86 4.33
CA LYS A 87 0.80 16.47 3.39
C LYS A 87 0.33 16.39 1.94
N GLN A 88 -0.97 16.64 1.69
CA GLN A 88 -1.60 16.49 0.38
C GLN A 88 -1.26 15.12 -0.23
N CYS A 89 -1.65 14.06 0.46
CA CYS A 89 -1.33 12.70 0.06
C CYS A 89 -2.53 11.76 0.22
N PHE A 90 -2.76 10.94 -0.80
CA PHE A 90 -3.66 9.79 -0.76
C PHE A 90 -2.84 8.50 -0.63
N LEU A 91 -3.27 7.63 0.26
CA LEU A 91 -2.56 6.41 0.61
C LEU A 91 -3.47 5.19 0.44
N GLU A 92 -2.98 4.20 -0.29
CA GLU A 92 -3.63 2.90 -0.47
C GLU A 92 -2.82 1.82 0.23
N SER A 93 -3.46 0.97 1.02
CA SER A 93 -2.78 -0.12 1.72
C SER A 93 -3.11 -1.48 1.10
N LYS A 94 -2.09 -2.30 0.84
CA LYS A 94 -2.26 -3.67 0.34
C LYS A 94 -1.46 -4.66 1.17
N ALA A 95 -2.14 -5.67 1.69
CA ALA A 95 -1.53 -6.78 2.40
C ALA A 95 -1.28 -7.96 1.45
N ILE A 96 -0.04 -8.43 1.39
CA ILE A 96 0.37 -9.55 0.54
C ILE A 96 1.07 -10.62 1.37
N CYS A 97 0.48 -11.81 1.43
CA CYS A 97 1.13 -12.98 2.03
C CYS A 97 2.36 -13.38 1.20
N SER A 98 3.40 -13.86 1.87
CA SER A 98 4.59 -14.39 1.21
C SER A 98 4.23 -15.46 0.17
N GLY A 99 4.86 -15.39 -0.99
CA GLY A 99 4.54 -16.25 -2.13
C GLY A 99 3.38 -15.77 -3.00
N GLN A 100 2.53 -14.85 -2.52
CA GLN A 100 1.37 -14.36 -3.27
C GLN A 100 1.67 -13.09 -4.08
N HIS A 101 0.77 -12.83 -5.03
CA HIS A 101 0.77 -11.67 -5.92
C HIS A 101 0.00 -10.50 -5.31
N CYS A 102 0.36 -9.26 -5.67
CA CYS A 102 -0.46 -8.10 -5.36
C CYS A 102 -1.41 -7.84 -6.54
N LEU A 103 -2.70 -7.78 -6.26
CA LEU A 103 -3.72 -7.46 -7.26
C LEU A 103 -4.03 -5.96 -7.18
N ILE A 104 -4.00 -5.28 -8.33
CA ILE A 104 -4.45 -3.90 -8.47
C ILE A 104 -5.48 -3.88 -9.61
N LEU A 105 -6.72 -3.54 -9.28
CA LEU A 105 -7.83 -3.56 -10.23
C LEU A 105 -7.71 -2.39 -11.20
N ASP A 106 -8.15 -2.57 -12.45
CA ASP A 106 -8.20 -1.46 -13.40
C ASP A 106 -9.16 -0.36 -12.95
N SER A 107 -10.32 -0.74 -12.40
CA SER A 107 -11.30 0.19 -11.82
C SER A 107 -10.71 0.99 -10.65
N GLN A 108 -9.78 0.37 -9.90
CA GLN A 108 -9.03 1.05 -8.85
C GLN A 108 -8.12 2.13 -9.43
N LEU A 109 -7.37 1.81 -10.48
CA LEU A 109 -6.46 2.75 -11.13
C LEU A 109 -7.21 3.88 -11.84
N GLN A 110 -8.33 3.59 -12.50
CA GLN A 110 -9.22 4.59 -13.08
C GLN A 110 -9.76 5.57 -12.04
N GLY A 111 -10.13 5.07 -10.85
CA GLY A 111 -10.56 5.95 -9.75
C GLY A 111 -9.43 6.86 -9.26
N TYR A 112 -8.19 6.36 -9.25
CA TYR A 112 -7.02 7.17 -8.93
C TYR A 112 -6.64 8.19 -10.02
N ASP A 113 -6.82 7.85 -11.30
CA ASP A 113 -6.66 8.82 -12.40
C ASP A 113 -7.61 10.01 -12.18
N THR A 114 -8.90 9.74 -11.93
CA THR A 114 -9.90 10.77 -11.60
C THR A 114 -9.49 11.60 -10.38
N LEU A 115 -8.93 10.98 -9.33
CA LEU A 115 -8.44 11.72 -8.16
C LEU A 115 -7.28 12.64 -8.50
N THR A 116 -6.32 12.21 -9.34
CA THR A 116 -5.22 13.09 -9.77
C THR A 116 -5.68 14.27 -10.60
N GLU A 117 -6.74 14.10 -11.41
CA GLU A 117 -7.33 15.19 -12.18
C GLU A 117 -8.01 16.24 -11.29
N HIS A 118 -8.73 15.79 -10.26
CA HIS A 118 -9.46 16.69 -9.35
C HIS A 118 -8.55 17.31 -8.28
N PHE A 119 -7.50 16.60 -7.87
CA PHE A 119 -6.56 17.03 -6.84
C PHE A 119 -5.10 16.93 -7.34
N PRO A 120 -4.70 17.76 -8.31
CA PRO A 120 -3.36 17.66 -8.92
C PRO A 120 -2.21 18.00 -7.95
N ALA A 121 -2.51 18.65 -6.83
CA ALA A 121 -1.55 18.90 -5.77
C ALA A 121 -1.32 17.69 -4.86
N TYR A 122 -2.20 16.68 -4.90
CA TYR A 122 -2.09 15.51 -4.04
C TYR A 122 -1.24 14.43 -4.69
N SER A 123 -0.30 13.91 -3.93
CA SER A 123 0.44 12.70 -4.31
C SER A 123 -0.37 11.45 -3.98
N ILE A 124 -0.15 10.37 -4.72
CA ILE A 124 -0.74 9.05 -4.43
C ILE A 124 0.38 8.05 -4.17
N SER A 125 0.30 7.35 -3.04
CA SER A 125 1.27 6.32 -2.65
C SER A 125 0.58 5.00 -2.28
N PHE A 126 1.18 3.89 -2.71
CA PHE A 126 0.72 2.53 -2.42
C PHE A 126 1.64 1.89 -1.39
N ALA A 127 1.13 1.63 -0.19
CA ALA A 127 1.79 0.93 0.89
C ALA A 127 1.57 -0.59 0.74
N LEU A 128 2.57 -1.28 0.19
CA LEU A 128 2.56 -2.73 0.00
C LEU A 128 3.22 -3.44 1.20
N TYR A 129 2.40 -4.04 2.06
CA TYR A 129 2.85 -4.81 3.21
C TYR A 129 3.04 -6.27 2.87
N ARG A 130 4.23 -6.80 3.14
CA ARG A 130 4.52 -8.24 3.05
C ARG A 130 4.35 -8.87 4.43
N HIS A 131 3.66 -10.01 4.51
CA HIS A 131 3.55 -10.78 5.76
C HIS A 131 3.72 -12.28 5.55
N SER A 132 4.03 -13.01 6.62
CA SER A 132 4.19 -14.48 6.59
C SER A 132 2.94 -15.27 6.99
N LEU A 133 1.89 -14.64 7.51
CA LEU A 133 0.66 -15.33 7.95
C LEU A 133 -0.16 -15.92 6.79
N PRO A 134 -0.19 -17.25 6.57
CA PRO A 134 -0.91 -17.85 5.46
C PRO A 134 -2.37 -18.15 5.82
N GLY A 135 -3.19 -18.39 4.80
CA GLY A 135 -4.52 -18.99 5.00
C GLY A 135 -5.59 -18.09 5.59
N ILE A 136 -5.36 -16.79 5.76
CA ILE A 136 -6.32 -15.83 6.34
C ILE A 136 -7.70 -15.93 5.66
N LYS A 137 -7.71 -16.02 4.32
CA LYS A 137 -8.94 -16.09 3.51
C LYS A 137 -9.46 -17.51 3.27
N SER A 138 -8.89 -18.53 3.89
CA SER A 138 -9.27 -19.94 3.65
C SER A 138 -9.41 -20.74 4.93
N SER A 139 -8.33 -20.94 5.67
CA SER A 139 -8.22 -21.95 6.74
C SER A 139 -7.80 -21.39 8.10
N TRP A 140 -7.44 -20.10 8.18
CA TRP A 140 -7.06 -19.46 9.44
C TRP A 140 -8.24 -19.45 10.42
N ALA A 141 -8.00 -19.64 11.71
CA ALA A 141 -9.02 -19.62 12.74
C ALA A 141 -8.50 -18.96 14.00
N GLY A 142 -9.30 -18.07 14.56
CA GLY A 142 -8.94 -17.28 15.74
C GLY A 142 -9.87 -16.07 15.88
N THR A 143 -9.62 -15.27 16.89
CA THR A 143 -10.34 -14.02 17.18
C THR A 143 -9.74 -12.83 16.42
N ALA A 144 -10.39 -11.67 16.45
CA ALA A 144 -9.78 -10.47 15.87
C ALA A 144 -8.46 -10.10 16.57
N SER A 145 -8.39 -10.31 17.89
CA SER A 145 -7.18 -10.09 18.69
C SER A 145 -6.04 -11.02 18.27
N ASP A 146 -6.32 -12.32 18.08
CA ASP A 146 -5.33 -13.29 17.61
C ASP A 146 -4.78 -12.87 16.24
N LEU A 147 -5.66 -12.49 15.32
CA LEU A 147 -5.26 -12.05 13.99
C LEU A 147 -4.32 -10.85 14.05
N PHE A 148 -4.61 -9.84 14.88
CA PHE A 148 -3.75 -8.67 15.03
C PHE A 148 -2.44 -8.99 15.73
N GLY A 149 -2.44 -9.90 16.71
CA GLY A 149 -1.21 -10.41 17.33
C GLY A 149 -0.30 -11.11 16.32
N GLU A 150 -0.88 -11.98 15.49
CA GLU A 150 -0.15 -12.68 14.44
C GLU A 150 0.33 -11.72 13.35
N LEU A 151 -0.47 -10.75 12.92
CA LEU A 151 -0.05 -9.73 11.94
C LEU A 151 1.05 -8.82 12.49
N SER A 152 0.98 -8.44 13.77
CA SER A 152 2.00 -7.63 14.44
C SER A 152 3.36 -8.33 14.49
N SER A 153 3.36 -9.66 14.55
CA SER A 153 4.59 -10.46 14.59
C SER A 153 5.06 -10.95 13.21
N SER A 154 4.14 -11.09 12.25
CA SER A 154 4.39 -11.66 10.91
C SER A 154 4.56 -10.63 9.79
N THR A 155 4.31 -9.34 10.05
CA THR A 155 4.63 -8.25 9.10
C THR A 155 6.13 -8.23 8.88
N ALA A 156 6.54 -8.51 7.64
CA ALA A 156 7.92 -8.74 7.27
C ALA A 156 8.61 -7.48 6.77
N TYR A 157 7.97 -6.71 5.89
CA TYR A 157 8.47 -5.43 5.37
C TYR A 157 7.35 -4.65 4.68
N LEU A 158 7.59 -3.36 4.46
CA LEU A 158 6.73 -2.44 3.72
C LEU A 158 7.50 -1.86 2.53
N ILE A 159 6.83 -1.76 1.37
CA ILE A 159 7.30 -0.95 0.24
C ILE A 159 6.26 0.15 -0.01
N SER A 160 6.68 1.42 0.07
CA SER A 160 5.87 2.55 -0.38
C SER A 160 6.22 2.86 -1.84
N LEU A 161 5.24 2.73 -2.73
CA LEU A 161 5.39 2.96 -4.16
C LEU A 161 4.64 4.22 -4.60
N PRO A 162 5.26 5.10 -5.40
CA PRO A 162 4.57 6.23 -5.98
C PRO A 162 3.64 5.74 -7.10
N TYR A 163 2.51 6.42 -7.27
CA TYR A 163 1.49 6.04 -8.26
C TYR A 163 2.02 5.89 -9.68
N ALA A 164 2.94 6.76 -10.11
CA ALA A 164 3.55 6.66 -11.43
C ALA A 164 4.24 5.29 -11.69
N LEU A 165 4.86 4.70 -10.68
CA LEU A 165 5.48 3.38 -10.79
C LEU A 165 4.42 2.27 -10.87
N VAL A 166 3.30 2.43 -10.16
CA VAL A 166 2.14 1.53 -10.27
C VAL A 166 1.54 1.59 -11.69
N CYS A 167 1.37 2.78 -12.27
CA CYS A 167 0.91 2.94 -13.64
C CYS A 167 1.89 2.32 -14.65
N ALA A 168 3.20 2.49 -14.44
CA ALA A 168 4.21 1.86 -15.28
C ALA A 168 4.15 0.32 -15.22
N LEU A 169 3.93 -0.26 -14.04
CA LEU A 169 3.70 -1.69 -13.87
C LEU A 169 2.43 -2.15 -14.60
N GLN A 170 1.33 -1.38 -14.52
CA GLN A 170 0.11 -1.67 -15.27
C GLN A 170 0.37 -1.67 -16.78
N GLN A 171 1.00 -0.61 -17.28
CA GLN A 171 1.30 -0.46 -18.70
C GLN A 171 2.21 -1.59 -19.21
N LYS A 172 3.22 -1.99 -18.42
CA LYS A 172 4.07 -3.14 -18.76
C LYS A 172 3.26 -4.42 -18.92
N GLY A 173 2.27 -4.65 -18.05
CA GLY A 173 1.39 -5.81 -18.14
C GLY A 173 0.48 -5.79 -19.37
N ILE A 174 0.08 -4.60 -19.83
CA ILE A 174 -0.72 -4.42 -21.05
C ILE A 174 0.15 -4.64 -22.30
N SER A 175 1.35 -4.07 -22.33
CA SER A 175 2.23 -4.12 -23.51
C SER A 175 2.99 -5.44 -23.67
N ASP A 176 3.28 -6.13 -22.56
CA ASP A 176 4.07 -7.37 -22.55
C ASP A 176 3.36 -8.48 -21.74
N PRO A 177 2.58 -9.35 -22.42
CA PRO A 177 1.90 -10.48 -21.79
C PRO A 177 2.85 -11.49 -21.12
N PHE A 178 4.14 -11.51 -21.47
CA PHE A 178 5.15 -12.42 -20.93
C PHE A 178 6.06 -11.75 -19.90
N SER A 179 5.67 -10.58 -19.40
CA SER A 179 6.43 -9.82 -18.43
C SER A 179 6.83 -10.66 -17.21
N ARG A 180 8.11 -10.54 -16.85
CA ARG A 180 8.68 -11.14 -15.63
C ARG A 180 8.32 -10.34 -14.37
N LEU A 181 7.79 -9.12 -14.53
CA LEU A 181 7.43 -8.23 -13.43
C LEU A 181 5.96 -8.39 -13.02
N VAL A 182 5.09 -8.48 -14.01
CA VAL A 182 3.63 -8.44 -13.83
C VAL A 182 2.95 -9.42 -14.78
N TYR A 183 1.67 -9.67 -14.58
CA TYR A 183 0.81 -10.28 -15.59
C TYR A 183 -0.60 -9.72 -15.48
N ARG A 184 -1.38 -9.87 -16.55
CA ARG A 184 -2.79 -9.50 -16.57
C ARG A 184 -3.63 -10.70 -16.17
N TYR A 185 -4.54 -10.52 -15.23
CA TYR A 185 -5.53 -11.53 -14.89
C TYR A 185 -6.89 -11.05 -15.35
N HIS A 186 -7.56 -11.93 -16.11
CA HIS A 186 -8.92 -11.76 -16.57
C HIS A 186 -9.67 -13.05 -16.27
N ASN A 187 -10.74 -12.97 -15.48
CA ASN A 187 -11.58 -14.13 -15.19
C ASN A 187 -12.92 -14.01 -15.92
N PRO A 188 -13.12 -14.75 -17.03
CA PRO A 188 -14.32 -14.62 -17.86
C PRO A 188 -15.59 -15.17 -17.18
N TYR A 189 -15.45 -15.87 -16.04
CA TYR A 189 -16.56 -16.53 -15.34
C TYR A 189 -17.04 -15.78 -14.08
N THR A 190 -16.44 -14.64 -13.78
CA THR A 190 -16.78 -13.82 -12.62
C THR A 190 -16.87 -12.37 -13.03
N THR A 191 -17.65 -11.57 -12.31
CA THR A 191 -17.65 -10.10 -12.43
C THR A 191 -16.37 -9.43 -11.92
N PHE A 192 -15.31 -10.20 -11.59
CA PHE A 192 -14.05 -9.60 -11.14
C PHE A 192 -13.41 -8.82 -12.28
N ASP A 193 -13.19 -7.53 -12.03
CA ASP A 193 -12.54 -6.61 -12.94
C ASP A 193 -11.18 -7.11 -13.39
N THR A 194 -10.82 -6.75 -14.63
CA THR A 194 -9.47 -6.96 -15.14
C THR A 194 -8.47 -6.28 -14.19
N CYS A 195 -7.39 -6.98 -13.86
CA CYS A 195 -6.39 -6.46 -12.93
C CYS A 195 -4.96 -6.72 -13.39
N VAL A 196 -4.05 -5.87 -12.92
CA VAL A 196 -2.61 -6.13 -12.98
C VAL A 196 -2.17 -6.86 -11.71
N CYS A 197 -1.48 -7.97 -11.90
CA CYS A 197 -0.93 -8.79 -10.84
C CYS A 197 0.57 -8.55 -10.74
N ILE A 198 1.01 -7.83 -9.72
CA ILE A 198 2.44 -7.68 -9.42
C ILE A 198 2.94 -9.01 -8.87
N ARG A 199 3.95 -9.58 -9.54
CA ARG A 199 4.44 -10.90 -9.17
C ARG A 199 5.09 -10.87 -7.78
N SER A 200 4.98 -11.99 -7.06
CA SER A 200 5.63 -12.17 -5.76
C SER A 200 7.13 -11.90 -5.82
N SER A 201 7.79 -12.36 -6.88
CA SER A 201 9.22 -12.10 -7.17
C SER A 201 9.51 -10.61 -7.38
N THR A 202 8.59 -9.87 -8.01
CA THR A 202 8.72 -8.44 -8.26
C THR A 202 8.59 -7.63 -6.98
N ILE A 203 7.67 -8.01 -6.09
CA ILE A 203 7.56 -7.40 -4.76
C ILE A 203 8.86 -7.62 -3.99
N THR A 204 9.46 -8.81 -4.05
CA THR A 204 10.77 -9.05 -3.44
C THR A 204 11.86 -8.19 -4.09
N ARG A 205 11.92 -8.11 -5.42
CA ARG A 205 12.91 -7.27 -6.13
C ARG A 205 12.73 -5.79 -5.84
N LEU A 206 11.51 -5.29 -5.71
CA LEU A 206 11.25 -3.90 -5.30
C LEU A 206 11.77 -3.61 -3.88
N ALA A 207 11.81 -4.60 -2.99
CA ALA A 207 12.42 -4.42 -1.67
C ALA A 207 13.96 -4.44 -1.72
N THR A 208 14.56 -5.34 -2.51
CA THR A 208 16.01 -5.57 -2.50
C THR A 208 16.76 -4.69 -3.51
N GLU A 209 16.24 -4.59 -4.73
CA GLU A 209 16.87 -3.99 -5.91
C GLU A 209 15.86 -3.14 -6.71
N PRO A 210 15.17 -2.16 -6.08
CA PRO A 210 14.16 -1.33 -6.73
C PRO A 210 14.67 -0.62 -7.98
N GLU A 211 15.95 -0.23 -7.99
CA GLU A 211 16.61 0.46 -9.09
C GLU A 211 16.60 -0.40 -10.37
N ILE A 212 16.73 -1.73 -10.23
CA ILE A 212 16.66 -2.66 -11.37
C ILE A 212 15.22 -2.79 -11.87
N VAL A 213 14.23 -2.79 -10.97
CA VAL A 213 12.82 -2.84 -11.38
C VAL A 213 12.41 -1.57 -12.12
N ILE A 214 12.87 -0.40 -11.66
CA ILE A 214 12.64 0.89 -12.32
C ILE A 214 13.26 0.89 -13.72
N ALA A 215 14.49 0.37 -13.87
CA ALA A 215 15.13 0.21 -15.16
C ALA A 215 14.38 -0.78 -16.09
N ASP A 216 13.91 -1.91 -15.57
CA ASP A 216 13.10 -2.90 -16.33
C ASP A 216 11.75 -2.33 -16.81
N LEU A 217 11.29 -1.23 -16.21
CA LEU A 217 10.10 -0.46 -16.60
C LEU A 217 10.40 0.69 -17.57
N ASP A 218 11.64 0.80 -18.05
CA ASP A 218 12.09 1.84 -18.98
C ASP A 218 11.88 3.27 -18.44
N LEU A 219 11.92 3.42 -17.11
CA LEU A 219 11.81 4.70 -16.43
C LEU A 219 13.19 5.30 -16.15
N ALA A 220 13.28 6.63 -16.20
CA ALA A 220 14.50 7.34 -15.87
C ALA A 220 14.82 7.16 -14.37
N GLY A 221 15.99 6.59 -14.07
CA GLY A 221 16.36 6.26 -12.68
C GLY A 221 16.52 7.48 -11.77
N ASP A 222 16.95 8.61 -12.32
CA ASP A 222 17.11 9.89 -11.62
C ASP A 222 15.78 10.56 -11.23
N ARG A 223 14.66 10.09 -11.79
CA ARG A 223 13.31 10.51 -11.40
C ARG A 223 12.93 10.01 -9.99
N PHE A 224 13.54 8.93 -9.52
CA PHE A 224 13.14 8.27 -8.29
C PHE A 224 14.27 8.24 -7.25
N SER A 225 13.92 8.49 -5.98
CA SER A 225 14.79 8.18 -4.85
C SER A 225 14.34 6.91 -4.14
N VAL A 226 15.29 6.19 -3.56
CA VAL A 226 15.03 4.99 -2.76
C VAL A 226 15.65 5.19 -1.38
N ASP A 227 14.79 5.32 -0.39
CA ASP A 227 15.16 5.44 1.01
C ASP A 227 14.80 4.17 1.76
N ARG A 228 15.70 3.70 2.65
CA ARG A 228 15.54 2.46 3.39
C ARG A 228 15.58 2.74 4.89
N TYR A 229 14.53 2.36 5.58
CA TYR A 229 14.35 2.63 7.00
C TYR A 229 14.03 1.37 7.78
N SER A 230 14.31 1.39 9.08
CA SER A 230 13.65 0.50 10.03
C SER A 230 12.34 1.15 10.49
N SER A 231 11.28 0.37 10.64
CA SER A 231 10.07 0.84 11.32
C SER A 231 10.40 1.27 12.76
N PRO A 232 9.69 2.28 13.30
CA PRO A 232 9.85 2.67 14.68
C PRO A 232 9.15 1.68 15.61
N ALA A 233 9.26 1.90 16.91
CA ALA A 233 8.47 1.17 17.89
C ALA A 233 6.99 1.59 17.79
N LEU A 234 6.15 0.67 17.30
CA LEU A 234 4.73 0.89 17.07
C LEU A 234 3.85 -0.06 17.87
N ARG A 235 2.62 0.35 18.15
CA ARG A 235 1.61 -0.48 18.81
C ARG A 235 0.23 -0.31 18.16
N ILE A 236 -0.50 -1.42 18.02
CA ILE A 236 -1.93 -1.43 17.67
C ILE A 236 -2.65 -2.23 18.76
N ASN A 237 -3.70 -1.67 19.38
CA ASN A 237 -4.44 -2.33 20.47
C ASN A 237 -3.56 -2.81 21.63
N ASN A 238 -2.59 -1.98 22.03
CA ASN A 238 -1.56 -2.34 23.02
C ASN A 238 -0.67 -3.53 22.64
N THR A 239 -0.79 -4.10 21.44
CA THR A 239 0.11 -5.12 20.92
C THR A 239 1.31 -4.45 20.25
N PRO A 240 2.55 -4.71 20.70
CA PRO A 240 3.75 -4.23 20.01
C PRO A 240 3.86 -4.85 18.63
N ILE A 241 4.26 -4.05 17.66
CA ILE A 241 4.58 -4.53 16.30
C ILE A 241 6.09 -4.82 16.25
N ASN A 242 6.45 -5.97 15.71
CA ASN A 242 7.86 -6.30 15.47
C ASN A 242 8.46 -5.27 14.51
N ARG A 243 9.72 -4.88 14.74
CA ARG A 243 10.40 -4.00 13.78
C ARG A 243 10.53 -4.67 12.42
N PHE A 244 10.26 -3.92 11.36
CA PHE A 244 10.38 -4.38 9.98
C PHE A 244 11.00 -3.28 9.11
N PRO A 245 11.66 -3.62 7.99
CA PRO A 245 12.21 -2.64 7.07
C PRO A 245 11.12 -1.99 6.23
N ILE A 246 11.31 -0.71 5.94
CA ILE A 246 10.46 0.14 5.11
C ILE A 246 11.30 0.64 3.94
N ILE A 247 10.89 0.31 2.73
CA ILE A 247 11.50 0.77 1.48
C ILE A 247 10.58 1.85 0.91
N GLN A 248 11.01 3.10 0.95
CA GLN A 248 10.26 4.22 0.40
C GLN A 248 10.83 4.61 -0.95
N ILE A 249 10.03 4.45 -2.00
CA ILE A 249 10.36 4.95 -3.33
C ILE A 249 9.60 6.27 -3.53
N SER A 250 10.31 7.35 -3.79
CA SER A 250 9.72 8.67 -4.00
C SER A 250 9.89 9.11 -5.45
N ASP A 251 8.89 9.81 -6.01
CA ASP A 251 8.91 10.33 -7.38
C ASP A 251 9.12 11.85 -7.35
N HIS A 252 10.20 12.33 -7.98
CA HIS A 252 10.53 13.76 -8.03
C HIS A 252 9.75 14.55 -9.07
N SER A 253 8.98 13.89 -9.95
CA SER A 253 8.22 14.58 -11.01
C SER A 253 7.06 15.45 -10.48
N LEU A 254 6.59 15.19 -9.25
CA LEU A 254 5.56 16.00 -8.58
C LEU A 254 6.11 17.28 -7.91
N LEU A 255 7.42 17.52 -7.91
CA LEU A 255 8.02 18.71 -7.28
C LEU A 255 8.04 19.96 -8.16
N LYS A 256 7.44 19.91 -9.36
CA LYS A 256 7.06 21.13 -10.08
C LYS A 256 5.56 21.31 -9.94
N PRO A 257 5.07 22.25 -9.10
CA PRO A 257 3.69 22.68 -9.25
C PRO A 257 3.50 23.10 -10.71
N PRO A 258 2.36 22.78 -11.36
CA PRO A 258 2.08 23.34 -12.66
C PRO A 258 2.19 24.86 -12.53
N GLU A 259 3.07 25.47 -13.31
CA GLU A 259 3.05 26.93 -13.48
C GLU A 259 1.61 27.27 -13.86
N LYS A 260 0.89 27.98 -12.98
CA LYS A 260 -0.43 28.50 -13.33
C LYS A 260 -0.24 29.23 -14.67
N PRO A 261 -0.96 28.85 -15.73
CA PRO A 261 -1.02 29.73 -16.89
C PRO A 261 -1.55 31.07 -16.36
N ALA A 262 -0.80 32.14 -16.60
CA ALA A 262 -1.20 33.47 -16.21
C ALA A 262 -2.56 33.77 -16.84
N GLY A 263 -3.61 33.88 -16.03
CA GLY A 263 -4.89 34.45 -16.44
C GLY A 263 -6.09 33.50 -16.63
N ALA A 264 -6.34 32.56 -15.72
CA ALA A 264 -7.67 31.95 -15.61
C ALA A 264 -8.33 32.38 -14.30
N GLU A 265 -9.13 33.45 -14.36
CA GLU A 265 -10.14 33.75 -13.35
C GLU A 265 -11.24 32.69 -13.43
N LEU A 266 -11.55 32.05 -12.30
CA LEU A 266 -12.70 31.15 -12.19
C LEU A 266 -13.99 32.00 -12.13
N PRO A 267 -15.03 31.68 -12.90
CA PRO A 267 -16.34 32.29 -12.70
C PRO A 267 -16.96 31.69 -11.42
N PHE A 268 -17.51 32.57 -10.59
CA PHE A 268 -18.30 32.26 -9.40
C PHE A 268 -19.57 31.47 -9.72
#